data_AF-A0AAD4NFF0-F1
#
_entry.id   AF-A0AAD4NFF0-F1
#
_cell.length_a   1.000
_cell.length_b   1.000
_cell.length_c   1.000
_cell.angle_alpha   90.00
_cell.angle_beta   90.00
_cell.angle_gamma   90.00
#
_symmetry.space_group_name_H-M   'P 1'
#
loop_
_entity.id
_entity.type
_entity.pdbx_description
1 polymer ?
#
loop_
_entity_poly.entity_id
_entity_poly.type
_entity_poly.pdbx_seq_one_letter_code
_entity_poly.pdbx_strand_id
1 'polypeptide(L)'
;MDEASQPQPLSLGGNGANSARGRAMAGPGNPSIASFNIQNEIMWIKQDAAQVRNAVILLEQEKDSLRKAIRKLKLENGRVKQKVKTLQETIYQLTGNTKGENGVNGASEADLDYDDIGRDFILVGGVHDPLSLRHEVVIRDTEGVEHKSAERYYWYKMAVRFDDHESAQKILHAPNVGAAEAAMKEIKNFDEDAWNKEKLKHWEDGQMLKLKQVRPISNLLVFSGTTYIAVASQDKCFGTGWRKNRQESNKPIFWDGQNEGGKILMKIRQQLKEGHSWLGPYEEEETQKKFRELQRFVWRRIDPAKRIQIGPVGRGVPVRGRHMGMPPRRAPGGGSRVNHYSAAITQPIGQHS
;
A
#
# COMPACT_ATOMS: atom_id res chain seq x y z
N MET A 1 -40.76 -8.74 22.84
CA MET A 1 -40.23 -9.42 24.04
C MET A 1 -38.84 -9.87 23.68
N ASP A 2 -37.85 -9.05 24.05
CA ASP A 2 -36.60 -9.50 24.63
C ASP A 2 -36.05 -8.28 25.38
N GLU A 3 -35.87 -8.50 26.67
CA GLU A 3 -35.84 -7.50 27.73
C GLU A 3 -34.40 -7.05 27.98
N ALA A 4 -34.22 -5.73 28.04
CA ALA A 4 -33.14 -4.99 28.71
C ALA A 4 -31.74 -5.63 28.78
N SER A 5 -30.84 -5.16 27.92
CA SER A 5 -29.42 -5.03 28.27
C SER A 5 -29.02 -3.57 28.12
N GLN A 6 -29.42 -2.78 29.11
CA GLN A 6 -28.89 -1.42 29.28
C GLN A 6 -27.39 -1.53 29.61
N PRO A 7 -26.51 -0.76 28.96
CA PRO A 7 -25.14 -0.63 29.42
C PRO A 7 -25.17 0.06 30.79
N GLN A 8 -24.64 -0.61 31.81
CA GLN A 8 -24.53 0.01 33.13
C GLN A 8 -23.64 1.26 33.02
N PRO A 9 -24.02 2.38 33.66
CA PRO A 9 -23.13 3.52 33.74
C PRO A 9 -21.88 3.10 34.52
N LEU A 10 -20.71 3.41 33.96
CA LEU A 10 -19.45 3.40 34.70
C LEU A 10 -19.66 4.29 35.93
N SER A 11 -19.85 3.66 37.10
CA SER A 11 -19.81 4.38 38.35
C SER A 11 -18.37 4.85 38.53
N LEU A 12 -18.15 6.13 38.23
CA LEU A 12 -17.11 6.93 38.87
C LEU A 12 -17.47 7.05 40.35
N GLY A 13 -17.47 5.92 41.05
CA GLY A 13 -17.47 5.86 42.50
C GLY A 13 -16.08 6.28 42.94
N GLY A 14 -15.92 7.59 43.17
CA GLY A 14 -14.72 8.13 43.78
C GLY A 14 -14.48 7.49 45.14
N ASN A 15 -13.64 6.46 45.18
CA ASN A 15 -12.93 6.08 46.40
C ASN A 15 -11.62 6.88 46.49
N GLY A 16 -11.79 8.21 46.44
CA GLY A 16 -10.84 9.15 47.03
C GLY A 16 -11.07 9.24 48.53
N ALA A 17 -10.95 8.13 49.24
CA ALA A 17 -11.11 8.11 50.69
C ALA A 17 -10.44 6.85 51.27
N ASN A 18 -9.11 6.91 51.42
CA ASN A 18 -8.33 6.31 52.52
C ASN A 18 -6.82 6.31 52.22
N SER A 19 -6.24 7.48 51.92
CA SER A 19 -4.79 7.71 52.07
C SER A 19 -4.45 8.44 53.38
N ALA A 20 -5.38 8.44 54.33
CA ALA A 20 -5.21 9.07 55.63
C ALA A 20 -5.47 8.06 56.75
N ARG A 21 -4.60 7.06 56.92
CA ARG A 21 -4.49 6.33 58.18
C ARG A 21 -3.09 5.79 58.39
N GLY A 22 -2.40 6.37 59.38
CA GLY A 22 -1.27 5.73 60.03
C GLY A 22 0.12 6.27 59.67
N ARG A 23 0.36 7.57 59.82
CA ARG A 23 1.72 8.06 60.13
C ARG A 23 2.02 7.71 61.60
N ALA A 24 2.17 6.42 61.90
CA ALA A 24 2.69 5.95 63.17
C ALA A 24 4.22 5.90 63.06
N MET A 25 4.88 6.59 64.00
CA MET A 25 6.33 6.62 64.18
C MET A 25 6.94 5.21 64.02
N ALA A 26 7.71 4.99 62.96
CA ALA A 26 8.39 3.74 62.73
C ALA A 26 9.68 3.67 63.58
N GLY A 27 9.66 2.86 64.64
CA GLY A 27 10.86 2.15 65.09
C GLY A 27 11.35 1.22 63.97
N PRO A 28 12.59 0.66 64.04
CA PRO A 28 13.19 -0.07 62.93
C PRO A 28 12.27 -1.22 62.49
N GLY A 29 11.58 -1.02 61.37
CA GLY A 29 10.50 -1.89 60.92
C GLY A 29 11.04 -3.22 60.42
N ASN A 30 10.37 -4.31 60.78
CA ASN A 30 10.73 -5.66 60.36
C ASN A 30 10.68 -5.75 58.81
N PRO A 31 11.82 -6.00 58.11
CA PRO A 31 11.89 -5.99 56.65
C PRO A 31 10.90 -6.96 55.97
N SER A 32 10.47 -8.01 56.68
CA SER A 32 9.52 -8.99 56.14
C SER A 32 8.12 -8.42 55.94
N ILE A 33 7.66 -7.51 56.79
CA ILE A 33 6.32 -6.90 56.71
C ILE A 33 6.25 -5.89 55.57
N ALA A 34 7.30 -5.07 55.42
CA ALA A 34 7.41 -4.14 54.30
C ALA A 34 7.47 -4.89 52.96
N SER A 35 8.25 -5.97 52.87
CA SER A 35 8.31 -6.83 51.69
C SER A 35 6.96 -7.46 51.36
N PHE A 36 6.23 -7.96 52.37
CA PHE A 36 4.89 -8.53 52.19
C PHE A 36 3.86 -7.50 51.68
N ASN A 37 3.89 -6.27 52.20
CA ASN A 37 3.00 -5.20 51.74
C ASN A 37 3.29 -4.81 50.28
N ILE A 38 4.56 -4.70 49.89
CA ILE A 38 4.96 -4.42 48.51
C ILE A 38 4.54 -5.56 47.58
N GLN A 39 4.66 -6.82 47.99
CA GLN A 39 4.18 -7.97 47.21
C GLN A 39 2.67 -7.92 46.96
N ASN A 40 1.89 -7.50 47.97
CA ASN A 40 0.44 -7.31 47.82
C ASN A 40 0.12 -6.16 46.88
N GLU A 41 0.81 -5.02 46.99
CA GLU A 41 0.64 -3.90 46.03
C GLU A 41 0.99 -4.30 44.60
N ILE A 42 2.07 -5.05 44.39
CA ILE A 42 2.43 -5.59 43.07
C ILE A 42 1.30 -6.49 42.52
N MET A 43 0.66 -7.28 43.37
CA MET A 43 -0.46 -8.13 42.98
C MET A 43 -1.67 -7.30 42.51
N TRP A 44 -2.02 -6.26 43.27
CA TRP A 44 -3.08 -5.32 42.89
C TRP A 44 -2.78 -4.59 41.58
N ILE A 45 -1.56 -4.08 41.42
CA ILE A 45 -1.12 -3.41 40.18
C ILE A 45 -1.18 -4.37 38.98
N LYS A 46 -0.82 -5.65 39.15
CA LYS A 46 -0.93 -6.65 38.09
C LYS A 46 -2.38 -6.89 37.66
N GLN A 47 -3.30 -6.87 38.62
CA GLN A 47 -4.73 -7.04 38.37
C GLN A 47 -5.31 -5.82 37.65
N ASP A 48 -4.98 -4.61 38.09
CA ASP A 48 -5.38 -3.37 37.42
C ASP A 48 -4.81 -3.30 36.00
N ALA A 49 -3.55 -3.67 35.81
CA ALA A 49 -2.94 -3.75 34.48
C ALA A 49 -3.66 -4.77 33.57
N ALA A 50 -4.19 -5.88 34.13
CA ALA A 50 -5.00 -6.82 33.36
C ALA A 50 -6.36 -6.24 32.96
N GLN A 51 -7.02 -5.51 33.87
CA GLN A 51 -8.27 -4.82 33.57
C GLN A 51 -8.09 -3.76 32.49
N VAL A 52 -7.02 -2.95 32.56
CA VAL A 52 -6.69 -1.95 31.54
C VAL A 52 -6.45 -2.62 30.18
N ARG A 53 -5.71 -3.75 30.13
CA ARG A 53 -5.52 -4.49 28.87
C ARG A 53 -6.85 -4.96 28.28
N ASN A 54 -7.75 -5.49 29.11
CA ASN A 54 -9.07 -5.94 28.65
C ASN A 54 -9.92 -4.77 28.12
N ALA A 55 -9.90 -3.62 28.81
CA ALA A 55 -10.59 -2.42 28.37
C ALA A 55 -10.07 -1.93 27.01
N VAL A 56 -8.75 -1.96 26.80
CA VAL A 56 -8.15 -1.61 25.50
C VAL A 56 -8.64 -2.54 24.39
N ILE A 57 -8.69 -3.85 24.63
CA ILE A 57 -9.19 -4.83 23.64
C ILE A 57 -10.66 -4.54 23.27
N LEU A 58 -11.51 -4.24 24.26
CA LEU A 58 -12.91 -3.89 24.01
C LEU A 58 -13.05 -2.60 23.19
N LEU A 59 -12.27 -1.56 23.54
CA LEU A 59 -12.26 -0.31 22.78
C LEU A 59 -11.77 -0.51 21.34
N GLU A 60 -10.82 -1.41 21.11
CA GLU A 60 -10.40 -1.77 19.75
C GLU A 60 -11.53 -2.46 18.96
N GLN A 61 -12.28 -3.36 19.60
CA GLN A 61 -13.43 -4.02 18.97
C GLN A 61 -14.55 -3.03 18.64
N GLU A 62 -14.88 -2.11 19.56
CA GLU A 62 -15.86 -1.05 19.32
C GLU A 62 -15.41 -0.12 18.19
N LYS A 63 -14.14 0.29 18.18
CA LYS A 63 -13.57 1.10 17.09
C LYS A 63 -13.77 0.40 15.75
N ASP A 64 -13.53 -0.90 15.66
CA ASP A 64 -13.72 -1.66 14.43
C ASP A 64 -15.21 -1.84 14.05
N SER A 65 -16.10 -1.95 15.04
CA SER A 65 -17.56 -1.94 14.82
C SER A 65 -18.04 -0.61 14.26
N LEU A 66 -17.62 0.50 14.87
CA LEU A 66 -17.94 1.86 14.42
C LEU A 66 -17.41 2.10 13.00
N ARG A 67 -16.20 1.64 12.69
CA ARG A 67 -15.66 1.68 11.32
C ARG A 67 -16.55 0.95 10.32
N LYS A 68 -17.06 -0.24 10.66
CA LYS A 68 -18.01 -0.99 9.81
C LYS A 68 -19.33 -0.22 9.63
N ALA A 69 -19.85 0.39 10.68
CA ALA A 69 -21.07 1.20 10.63
C ALA A 69 -20.89 2.44 9.73
N ILE A 70 -19.78 3.17 9.90
CA ILE A 70 -19.41 4.31 9.05
C ILE A 70 -19.34 3.87 7.59
N ARG A 71 -18.76 2.71 7.28
CA ARG A 71 -18.73 2.16 5.91
C ARG A 71 -20.12 1.94 5.34
N LYS A 72 -21.04 1.36 6.12
CA LYS A 72 -22.42 1.13 5.67
C LYS A 72 -23.11 2.47 5.34
N LEU A 73 -22.94 3.47 6.20
CA LEU A 73 -23.50 4.80 6.00
C LEU A 73 -22.90 5.53 4.80
N LYS A 74 -21.57 5.43 4.59
CA LYS A 74 -20.91 5.98 3.39
C LYS A 74 -21.46 5.36 2.11
N LEU A 75 -21.63 4.04 2.09
CA LEU A 75 -22.18 3.32 0.93
C LEU A 75 -23.64 3.69 0.66
N GLU A 76 -24.47 3.81 1.70
CA GLU A 76 -25.85 4.31 1.55
C GLU A 76 -25.86 5.76 1.04
N ASN A 77 -24.98 6.63 1.55
CA ASN A 77 -24.87 8.01 1.12
C ASN A 77 -24.44 8.12 -0.36
N GLY A 78 -23.47 7.31 -0.80
CA GLY A 78 -23.09 7.21 -2.22
C GLY A 78 -24.26 6.80 -3.12
N ARG A 79 -25.02 5.77 -2.72
CA ARG A 79 -26.24 5.35 -3.45
C ARG A 79 -27.29 6.45 -3.51
N VAL A 80 -27.47 7.22 -2.44
CA VAL A 80 -28.39 8.36 -2.40
C VAL A 80 -27.92 9.45 -3.34
N LYS A 81 -26.63 9.83 -3.33
CA LYS A 81 -26.06 10.81 -4.27
C LYS A 81 -26.26 10.40 -5.72
N GLN A 82 -26.04 9.13 -6.05
CA GLN A 82 -26.25 8.63 -7.41
C GLN A 82 -27.72 8.71 -7.82
N LYS A 83 -28.66 8.36 -6.92
CA LYS A 83 -30.09 8.54 -7.16
C LYS A 83 -30.44 10.00 -7.39
N VAL A 84 -29.94 10.92 -6.56
CA VAL A 84 -30.15 12.36 -6.73
C VAL A 84 -29.66 12.82 -8.10
N LYS A 85 -28.47 12.37 -8.52
CA LYS A 85 -27.92 12.69 -9.84
C LYS A 85 -28.82 12.19 -10.98
N THR A 86 -29.24 10.93 -10.94
CA THR A 86 -30.14 10.37 -11.97
C THR A 86 -31.49 11.08 -12.03
N LEU A 87 -32.03 11.51 -10.88
CA LEU A 87 -33.26 12.28 -10.82
C LEU A 87 -33.05 13.68 -11.38
N GLN A 88 -31.92 14.34 -11.09
CA GLN A 88 -31.58 15.63 -11.68
C GLN A 88 -31.45 15.55 -13.21
N GLU A 89 -30.81 14.50 -13.73
CA GLU A 89 -30.72 14.24 -15.17
C GLU A 89 -32.10 14.00 -15.79
N THR A 90 -32.97 13.25 -15.11
CA THR A 90 -34.35 13.00 -15.56
C THR A 90 -35.18 14.28 -15.59
N ILE A 91 -35.08 15.11 -14.54
CA ILE A 91 -35.73 16.43 -14.46
C ILE A 91 -35.24 17.32 -15.61
N TYR A 92 -33.93 17.33 -15.88
CA TYR A 92 -33.35 18.09 -16.98
C TYR A 92 -33.93 17.68 -18.35
N GLN A 93 -34.05 16.37 -18.61
CA GLN A 93 -34.66 15.85 -19.84
C GLN A 93 -36.15 16.22 -19.97
N LEU A 94 -36.90 16.19 -18.86
CA LEU A 94 -38.34 16.48 -18.85
C LEU A 94 -38.66 17.99 -18.91
N THR A 95 -37.76 18.84 -18.42
CA THR A 95 -37.97 20.30 -18.36
C THR A 95 -37.54 21.05 -19.63
N GLY A 96 -36.95 20.37 -20.61
CA GLY A 96 -36.77 20.89 -21.97
C GLY A 96 -35.92 22.15 -22.09
N ASN A 97 -35.09 22.47 -21.09
CA ASN A 97 -34.30 23.70 -21.11
C ASN A 97 -33.06 23.53 -21.99
N THR A 98 -33.18 23.96 -23.24
CA THR A 98 -32.08 24.00 -24.21
C THR A 98 -31.36 25.35 -24.11
N LYS A 99 -30.21 25.38 -23.41
CA LYS A 99 -29.01 26.12 -23.83
C LYS A 99 -27.83 25.87 -22.90
N GLY A 100 -26.69 25.55 -23.53
CA GLY A 100 -25.36 25.56 -22.93
C GLY A 100 -24.71 24.18 -22.97
N GLU A 101 -24.08 23.86 -24.11
CA GLU A 101 -23.01 22.88 -24.17
C GLU A 101 -21.99 23.20 -23.06
N ASN A 102 -22.05 22.45 -21.98
CA ASN A 102 -20.93 22.25 -21.07
C ASN A 102 -21.06 20.84 -20.52
N GLY A 103 -20.43 19.92 -21.27
CA GLY A 103 -19.99 18.60 -20.85
C GLY A 103 -20.88 17.90 -19.83
N VAL A 104 -21.79 17.06 -20.31
CA VAL A 104 -22.14 15.82 -19.60
C VAL A 104 -20.90 14.94 -19.61
N ASN A 105 -19.87 15.34 -18.86
CA ASN A 105 -18.87 14.42 -18.40
C ASN A 105 -19.59 13.58 -17.35
N GLY A 106 -19.93 12.33 -17.72
CA GLY A 106 -20.12 11.28 -16.72
C GLY A 106 -19.03 11.45 -15.66
N ALA A 107 -19.40 11.39 -14.38
CA ALA A 107 -18.55 11.78 -13.26
C ALA A 107 -17.10 11.42 -13.58
N SER A 108 -16.23 12.44 -13.65
CA SER A 108 -14.86 12.21 -14.08
C SER A 108 -14.32 11.08 -13.22
N GLU A 109 -13.49 10.19 -13.75
CA GLU A 109 -13.01 9.02 -12.99
C GLU A 109 -12.34 9.42 -11.65
N ALA A 110 -11.97 10.70 -11.51
CA ALA A 110 -11.48 11.35 -10.30
C ALA A 110 -12.54 11.63 -9.20
N ASP A 111 -13.83 11.61 -9.52
CA ASP A 111 -14.94 11.88 -8.57
C ASP A 111 -15.49 10.60 -7.92
N LEU A 112 -14.98 9.43 -8.31
CA LEU A 112 -15.41 8.14 -7.77
C LEU A 112 -14.66 7.87 -6.45
N ASP A 113 -15.37 7.93 -5.34
CA ASP A 113 -14.86 7.41 -4.06
C ASP A 113 -14.72 5.88 -4.17
N TYR A 114 -13.66 5.33 -3.57
CA TYR A 114 -13.29 3.91 -3.68
C TYR A 114 -14.47 2.93 -3.45
N ASP A 115 -15.42 3.30 -2.59
CA ASP A 115 -16.58 2.49 -2.24
C ASP A 115 -17.58 2.28 -3.40
N ASP A 116 -17.51 3.08 -4.48
CA ASP A 116 -18.36 2.94 -5.67
C ASP A 116 -17.80 1.97 -6.72
N ILE A 117 -16.64 1.36 -6.46
CA ILE A 117 -15.98 0.51 -7.44
C ILE A 117 -15.44 -0.77 -6.78
N GLY A 118 -16.20 -1.87 -6.88
CA GLY A 118 -15.72 -3.22 -6.57
C GLY A 118 -14.60 -3.75 -7.50
N ARG A 119 -13.68 -2.90 -7.99
CA ARG A 119 -12.67 -3.24 -9.02
C ARG A 119 -11.25 -3.33 -8.50
N ASP A 120 -10.40 -3.94 -9.33
CA ASP A 120 -9.05 -3.53 -9.69
C ASP A 120 -8.55 -2.23 -9.04
N PHE A 121 -7.61 -2.25 -8.09
CA PHE A 121 -6.84 -1.03 -7.77
C PHE A 121 -5.34 -1.27 -7.79
N ILE A 122 -4.60 -0.23 -8.17
CA ILE A 122 -3.14 -0.16 -8.13
C ILE A 122 -2.74 0.66 -6.90
N LEU A 123 -1.93 0.06 -6.01
CA LEU A 123 -1.36 0.75 -4.87
C LEU A 123 0.01 1.35 -5.22
N VAL A 124 0.01 2.64 -5.48
CA VAL A 124 1.19 3.43 -5.86
C VAL A 124 1.99 3.83 -4.62
N GLY A 125 3.31 3.61 -4.64
CA GLY A 125 4.20 4.08 -3.58
C GLY A 125 5.59 3.46 -3.58
N GLY A 126 6.53 4.10 -2.89
CA GLY A 126 7.92 3.66 -2.78
C GLY A 126 8.78 3.99 -4.00
N VAL A 127 10.10 3.82 -3.87
CA VAL A 127 11.09 4.25 -4.87
C VAL A 127 11.04 3.38 -6.14
N HIS A 128 10.66 2.11 -6.02
CA HIS A 128 10.57 1.18 -7.15
C HIS A 128 9.31 1.33 -8.02
N ASP A 129 8.42 2.24 -7.65
CA ASP A 129 7.14 2.43 -8.32
C ASP A 129 7.17 3.68 -9.19
N PRO A 130 7.16 3.55 -10.53
CA PRO A 130 7.29 4.69 -11.43
C PRO A 130 6.24 5.79 -11.25
N LEU A 131 5.04 5.43 -10.78
CA LEU A 131 3.96 6.40 -10.55
C LEU A 131 4.09 7.12 -9.20
N SER A 132 4.95 6.65 -8.29
CA SER A 132 5.19 7.29 -7.00
C SER A 132 5.99 8.59 -7.14
N LEU A 133 5.74 9.57 -6.26
CA LEU A 133 6.58 10.77 -6.16
C LEU A 133 8.03 10.43 -5.85
N ARG A 134 8.24 9.33 -5.12
CA ARG A 134 9.55 8.88 -4.64
C ARG A 134 10.41 8.25 -5.73
N HIS A 135 9.82 7.91 -6.89
CA HIS A 135 10.58 7.33 -7.97
C HIS A 135 11.65 8.31 -8.43
N GLU A 136 12.91 7.89 -8.33
CA GLU A 136 14.03 8.74 -8.70
C GLU A 136 14.15 8.80 -10.23
N VAL A 137 13.87 9.99 -10.74
CA VAL A 137 14.04 10.37 -12.14
C VAL A 137 14.27 11.87 -12.17
N VAL A 138 15.24 12.29 -12.97
CA VAL A 138 15.56 13.72 -13.12
C VAL A 138 14.41 14.40 -13.85
N ILE A 139 13.86 15.43 -13.24
CA ILE A 139 12.81 16.29 -13.81
C ILE A 139 13.25 17.74 -13.69
N ARG A 140 12.93 18.55 -14.69
CA ARG A 140 13.21 19.99 -14.69
C ARG A 140 11.93 20.79 -14.50
N ASP A 141 11.92 21.77 -13.61
CA ASP A 141 10.75 22.63 -13.42
C ASP A 141 10.71 23.80 -14.45
N THR A 142 9.68 24.64 -14.35
CA THR A 142 9.47 25.79 -15.24
C THR A 142 10.52 26.89 -15.07
N GLU A 143 11.25 26.90 -13.96
CA GLU A 143 12.34 27.84 -13.66
C GLU A 143 13.70 27.27 -14.12
N GLY A 144 13.72 26.05 -14.65
CA GLY A 144 14.92 25.39 -15.15
C GLY A 144 15.70 24.62 -14.08
N VAL A 145 15.17 24.48 -12.86
CA VAL A 145 15.83 23.76 -11.76
C VAL A 145 15.60 22.26 -11.91
N GLU A 146 16.67 21.47 -11.77
CA GLU A 146 16.63 20.01 -11.89
C GLU A 146 16.45 19.33 -10.54
N HIS A 147 15.42 18.49 -10.44
CA HIS A 147 15.06 17.73 -9.25
C HIS A 147 15.25 16.24 -9.52
N LYS A 148 15.85 15.48 -8.60
CA LYS A 148 16.08 14.02 -8.79
C LYS A 148 14.81 13.16 -8.64
N SER A 149 13.69 13.75 -8.22
CA SER A 149 12.37 13.11 -8.17
C SER A 149 11.27 14.18 -7.99
N ALA A 150 10.02 13.78 -8.21
CA ALA A 150 8.86 14.64 -7.91
C ALA A 150 8.72 14.90 -6.40
N GLU A 151 9.14 13.98 -5.52
CA GLU A 151 9.17 14.21 -4.06
C GLU A 151 10.16 15.30 -3.68
N ARG A 152 11.33 15.34 -4.32
CA ARG A 152 12.33 16.39 -4.06
C ARG A 152 11.86 17.76 -4.57
N TYR A 153 11.21 17.81 -5.73
CA TYR A 153 10.53 19.03 -6.20
C TYR A 153 9.50 19.51 -5.17
N TYR A 154 8.67 18.60 -4.65
CA TYR A 154 7.67 18.91 -3.64
C TYR A 154 8.28 19.47 -2.36
N TRP A 155 9.37 18.89 -1.86
CA TRP A 155 10.10 19.41 -0.69
C TRP A 155 10.84 20.71 -0.97
N TYR A 156 11.40 20.87 -2.16
CA TYR A 156 12.05 22.10 -2.58
C TYR A 156 11.04 23.27 -2.59
N LYS A 157 9.85 23.09 -3.19
CA LYS A 157 8.81 24.11 -3.20
C LYS A 157 8.27 24.40 -1.79
N MET A 158 8.21 23.40 -0.92
CA MET A 158 7.90 23.61 0.51
C MET A 158 8.94 24.49 1.19
N ALA A 159 10.25 24.26 0.99
CA ALA A 159 11.30 25.10 1.58
C ALA A 159 11.26 26.54 1.04
N VAL A 160 11.06 26.69 -0.28
CA VAL A 160 10.88 28.00 -0.93
C VAL A 160 9.67 28.74 -0.38
N ARG A 161 8.57 28.04 -0.06
CA ARG A 161 7.35 28.64 0.49
C ARG A 161 7.54 29.31 1.85
N PHE A 162 8.50 28.82 2.64
CA PHE A 162 8.82 29.34 3.97
C PHE A 162 10.12 30.16 3.99
N ASP A 163 10.57 30.62 2.80
CA ASP A 163 11.77 31.42 2.60
C ASP A 163 13.07 30.75 3.14
N ASP A 164 13.08 29.41 3.26
CA ASP A 164 14.25 28.66 3.70
C ASP A 164 15.08 28.15 2.50
N HIS A 165 15.80 29.08 1.88
CA HIS A 165 16.67 28.76 0.75
C HIS A 165 17.84 27.82 1.14
N GLU A 166 18.26 27.79 2.40
CA GLU A 166 19.32 26.90 2.86
C GLU A 166 18.85 25.43 2.77
N SER A 167 17.68 25.14 3.33
CA SER A 167 17.06 23.81 3.23
C SER A 167 16.71 23.45 1.79
N ALA A 168 16.24 24.41 0.98
CA ALA A 168 15.96 24.19 -0.43
C ALA A 168 17.21 23.70 -1.20
N GLN A 169 18.39 24.31 -0.97
CA GLN A 169 19.64 23.89 -1.59
C GLN A 169 20.12 22.51 -1.08
N LYS A 170 19.97 22.25 0.22
CA LYS A 170 20.29 20.92 0.80
C LYS A 170 19.43 19.82 0.17
N ILE A 171 18.14 20.05 -0.04
CA ILE A 171 17.21 19.10 -0.68
C ILE A 171 17.62 18.85 -2.14
N LEU A 172 17.95 19.90 -2.88
CA LEU A 172 18.36 19.84 -4.28
C LEU A 172 19.63 19.01 -4.48
N HIS A 173 20.65 19.28 -3.65
CA HIS A 173 21.96 18.65 -3.76
C HIS A 173 22.12 17.35 -2.96
N ALA A 174 21.10 16.93 -2.20
CA ALA A 174 21.16 15.72 -1.38
C ALA A 174 21.57 14.48 -2.21
N PRO A 175 22.52 13.66 -1.73
CA PRO A 175 23.01 12.51 -2.48
C PRO A 175 21.96 11.39 -2.61
N ASN A 176 21.10 11.23 -1.61
CA ASN A 176 20.08 10.18 -1.55
C ASN A 176 18.77 10.70 -0.93
N VAL A 177 17.71 9.90 -1.04
CA VAL A 177 16.37 10.24 -0.50
C VAL A 177 16.41 10.52 1.00
N GLY A 178 17.20 9.77 1.78
CA GLY A 178 17.29 9.93 3.23
C GLY A 178 17.88 11.29 3.63
N ALA A 179 18.92 11.75 2.94
CA ALA A 179 19.52 13.06 3.15
C ALA A 179 18.56 14.20 2.77
N ALA A 180 17.80 14.04 1.67
CA ALA A 180 16.77 15.00 1.28
C ALA A 180 15.63 15.06 2.30
N GLU A 181 15.21 13.91 2.85
CA GLU A 181 14.18 13.84 3.89
C GLU A 181 14.65 14.48 5.21
N ALA A 182 15.93 14.32 5.56
CA ALA A 182 16.51 14.99 6.72
C ALA A 182 16.48 16.52 6.55
N ALA A 183 16.93 17.02 5.40
CA ALA A 183 16.89 18.46 5.09
C ALA A 183 15.46 19.01 5.06
N MET A 184 14.48 18.25 4.56
CA MET A 184 13.06 18.63 4.60
C MET A 184 12.55 18.82 6.04
N LYS A 185 13.00 18.00 7.00
CA LYS A 185 12.62 18.12 8.40
C LYS A 185 13.27 19.33 9.11
N GLU A 186 14.29 19.92 8.51
CA GLU A 186 15.01 21.10 9.02
C GLU A 186 14.47 22.41 8.45
N ILE A 187 13.40 22.39 7.63
CA ILE A 187 12.80 23.60 7.06
C ILE A 187 12.37 24.55 8.18
N LYS A 188 12.94 25.74 8.17
CA LYS A 188 12.66 26.82 9.13
C LYS A 188 11.28 27.42 8.85
N ASN A 189 10.62 27.92 9.91
CA ASN A 189 9.33 28.61 9.82
C ASN A 189 8.19 27.78 9.19
N PHE A 190 8.29 26.46 9.22
CA PHE A 190 7.26 25.59 8.67
C PHE A 190 5.92 25.76 9.41
N ASP A 191 4.88 26.09 8.65
CA ASP A 191 3.49 26.15 9.11
C ASP A 191 2.68 25.09 8.35
N GLU A 192 2.22 24.08 9.10
CA GLU A 192 1.46 22.96 8.53
C GLU A 192 0.12 23.41 7.94
N ASP A 193 -0.58 24.36 8.57
CA ASP A 193 -1.88 24.85 8.10
C ASP A 193 -1.73 25.69 6.85
N ALA A 194 -0.67 26.50 6.76
CA ALA A 194 -0.34 27.23 5.55
C ALA A 194 0.02 26.26 4.40
N TRP A 195 0.85 25.25 4.67
CA TRP A 195 1.26 24.27 3.66
C TRP A 195 0.09 23.41 3.19
N ASN A 196 -0.80 22.98 4.09
CA ASN A 196 -1.96 22.15 3.76
C ASN A 196 -2.90 22.80 2.72
N LYS A 197 -2.92 24.14 2.62
CA LYS A 197 -3.74 24.87 1.63
C LYS A 197 -3.24 24.73 0.19
N GLU A 198 -1.95 24.45 0.00
CA GLU A 198 -1.32 24.46 -1.33
C GLU A 198 -0.52 23.20 -1.66
N LYS A 199 -0.24 22.33 -0.69
CA LYS A 199 0.58 21.11 -0.88
C LYS A 199 0.09 20.24 -2.03
N LEU A 200 -1.23 20.10 -2.21
CA LEU A 200 -1.82 19.31 -3.28
C LEU A 200 -1.47 19.86 -4.67
N LYS A 201 -1.41 21.18 -4.81
CA LYS A 201 -1.00 21.84 -6.05
C LYS A 201 0.44 21.48 -6.39
N HIS A 202 1.36 21.63 -5.45
CA HIS A 202 2.77 21.27 -5.65
C HIS A 202 2.97 19.77 -5.90
N TRP A 203 2.14 18.93 -5.28
CA TRP A 203 2.11 17.49 -5.53
C TRP A 203 1.67 17.17 -6.98
N GLU A 204 0.58 17.79 -7.46
CA GLU A 204 0.08 17.68 -8.84
C GLU A 204 1.13 18.17 -9.84
N ASP A 205 1.71 19.35 -9.60
CA ASP A 205 2.74 19.95 -10.44
C ASP A 205 3.95 19.01 -10.60
N GLY A 206 4.46 18.47 -9.49
CA GLY A 206 5.60 17.54 -9.51
C GLY A 206 5.30 16.26 -10.30
N GLN A 207 4.10 15.71 -10.16
CA GLN A 207 3.68 14.55 -10.93
C GLN A 207 3.51 14.87 -12.41
N MET A 208 2.95 16.04 -12.73
CA MET A 208 2.78 16.51 -14.10
C MET A 208 4.13 16.72 -14.79
N LEU A 209 5.11 17.33 -14.11
CA LEU A 209 6.48 17.49 -14.63
C LEU A 209 7.10 16.13 -14.98
N LYS A 210 7.02 15.16 -14.07
CA LYS A 210 7.52 13.80 -14.29
C LYS A 210 6.83 13.12 -15.47
N LEU A 211 5.49 13.17 -15.54
CA LEU A 211 4.73 12.49 -16.57
C LEU A 211 4.93 13.12 -17.96
N LYS A 212 5.08 14.45 -18.05
CA LYS A 212 5.35 15.13 -19.32
C LYS A 212 6.77 14.87 -19.84
N GLN A 213 7.75 14.74 -18.96
CA GLN A 213 9.16 14.59 -19.34
C GLN A 213 9.56 13.14 -19.55
N VAL A 214 8.91 12.18 -18.86
CA VAL A 214 9.33 10.78 -18.83
C VAL A 214 8.28 9.89 -19.50
N ARG A 215 8.38 9.78 -20.82
CA ARG A 215 7.42 9.07 -21.68
C ARG A 215 7.11 7.62 -21.24
N PRO A 216 8.08 6.79 -20.83
CA PRO A 216 7.75 5.45 -20.33
C PRO A 216 6.83 5.45 -19.10
N ILE A 217 6.88 6.48 -18.26
CA ILE A 217 6.03 6.60 -17.07
C ILE A 217 4.63 7.11 -17.47
N SER A 218 4.53 8.04 -18.42
CA SER A 218 3.21 8.46 -18.95
C SER A 218 2.50 7.31 -19.64
N ASN A 219 3.23 6.50 -20.43
CA ASN A 219 2.69 5.33 -21.08
C ASN A 219 2.12 4.33 -20.06
N LEU A 220 2.83 4.08 -18.95
CA LEU A 220 2.33 3.23 -17.86
C LEU A 220 1.05 3.79 -17.24
N LEU A 221 0.96 5.10 -17.03
CA LEU A 221 -0.23 5.73 -16.48
C LEU A 221 -1.42 5.59 -17.44
N VAL A 222 -1.24 5.86 -18.74
CA VAL A 222 -2.29 5.68 -19.76
C VAL A 222 -2.70 4.21 -19.88
N PHE A 223 -1.73 3.30 -19.88
CA PHE A 223 -1.96 1.86 -19.96
C PHE A 223 -2.71 1.29 -18.74
N SER A 224 -2.68 1.97 -17.59
CA SER A 224 -3.51 1.60 -16.42
C SER A 224 -5.02 1.65 -16.70
N GLY A 225 -5.44 2.25 -17.81
CA GLY A 225 -6.80 2.19 -18.31
C GLY A 225 -7.80 2.79 -17.33
N THR A 226 -8.79 2.00 -16.92
CA THR A 226 -9.81 2.42 -15.93
C THR A 226 -9.56 1.85 -14.53
N THR A 227 -8.30 1.51 -14.22
CA THR A 227 -7.94 0.92 -12.92
C THR A 227 -7.89 2.02 -11.87
N TYR A 228 -8.47 1.80 -10.69
CA TYR A 228 -8.42 2.78 -9.62
C TYR A 228 -6.99 2.92 -9.10
N ILE A 229 -6.53 4.16 -8.86
CA ILE A 229 -5.18 4.43 -8.38
C ILE A 229 -5.24 4.90 -6.93
N ALA A 230 -4.55 4.20 -6.04
CA ALA A 230 -4.43 4.54 -4.64
C ALA A 230 -2.98 4.87 -4.28
N VAL A 231 -2.76 5.95 -3.52
CA VAL A 231 -1.41 6.39 -3.12
C VAL A 231 -1.14 5.97 -1.68
N ALA A 232 -0.16 5.10 -1.48
CA ALA A 232 0.26 4.61 -0.17
C ALA A 232 1.15 5.63 0.56
N SER A 233 0.53 6.67 1.10
CA SER A 233 1.15 7.68 1.96
C SER A 233 0.42 7.77 3.30
N GLN A 234 1.17 8.13 4.35
CA GLN A 234 0.60 8.42 5.67
C GLN A 234 -0.12 9.76 5.72
N ASP A 235 0.18 10.66 4.80
CA ASP A 235 -0.58 11.90 4.66
C ASP A 235 -2.00 11.56 4.22
N LYS A 236 -2.96 11.85 5.10
CA LYS A 236 -4.38 11.54 4.90
C LYS A 236 -5.06 12.42 3.87
N CYS A 237 -4.42 13.50 3.42
CA CYS A 237 -4.97 14.34 2.36
C CYS A 237 -4.73 13.68 1.00
N PHE A 238 -3.48 13.50 0.58
CA PHE A 238 -3.22 12.95 -0.75
C PHE A 238 -3.13 11.41 -0.80
N GLY A 239 -2.93 10.74 0.34
CA GLY A 239 -2.77 9.29 0.41
C GLY A 239 -3.93 8.55 1.06
N THR A 240 -3.76 7.22 1.16
CA THR A 240 -4.71 6.31 1.83
C THR A 240 -4.60 6.31 3.36
N GLY A 241 -3.62 7.03 3.93
CA GLY A 241 -3.30 7.02 5.36
C GLY A 241 -2.32 5.90 5.76
N TRP A 242 -1.92 5.04 4.82
CA TRP A 242 -1.06 3.89 5.10
C TRP A 242 0.19 3.84 4.23
N ARG A 243 1.30 3.42 4.83
CA ARG A 243 2.54 3.09 4.10
C ARG A 243 2.35 1.83 3.27
N LYS A 244 2.99 1.77 2.10
CA LYS A 244 2.88 0.64 1.15
C LYS A 244 3.25 -0.73 1.72
N ASN A 245 4.13 -0.78 2.71
CA ASN A 245 4.58 -2.02 3.34
C ASN A 245 3.65 -2.56 4.43
N ARG A 246 2.57 -1.83 4.78
CA ARG A 246 1.57 -2.26 5.77
C ARG A 246 0.53 -3.14 5.12
N GLN A 247 0.09 -4.21 5.78
CA GLN A 247 -0.93 -5.12 5.24
C GLN A 247 -2.26 -4.40 5.03
N GLU A 248 -2.54 -3.42 5.88
CA GLU A 248 -3.70 -2.54 5.88
C GLU A 248 -3.77 -1.68 4.61
N SER A 249 -2.61 -1.29 4.05
CA SER A 249 -2.56 -0.52 2.81
C SER A 249 -3.15 -1.26 1.61
N ASN A 250 -3.18 -2.60 1.64
CA ASN A 250 -3.79 -3.43 0.60
C ASN A 250 -5.29 -3.66 0.80
N LYS A 251 -5.84 -3.13 1.90
CA LYS A 251 -7.20 -3.39 2.34
C LYS A 251 -7.91 -2.03 2.49
N PRO A 252 -8.62 -1.58 1.45
CA PRO A 252 -9.29 -0.28 1.43
C PRO A 252 -10.22 -0.02 2.61
N ILE A 253 -10.76 -1.08 3.22
CA ILE A 253 -11.54 -1.01 4.47
C ILE A 253 -10.79 -0.36 5.64
N PHE A 254 -9.46 -0.32 5.60
CA PHE A 254 -8.63 0.33 6.61
C PHE A 254 -8.19 1.73 6.22
N TRP A 255 -8.36 2.14 4.96
CA TRP A 255 -7.94 3.45 4.49
C TRP A 255 -8.74 4.53 5.19
N ASP A 256 -8.03 5.46 5.82
CA ASP A 256 -8.59 6.60 6.54
C ASP A 256 -8.10 7.95 5.97
N GLY A 257 -7.43 7.92 4.82
CA GLY A 257 -7.10 9.08 4.01
C GLY A 257 -8.04 9.29 2.81
N GLN A 258 -8.00 10.48 2.24
CA GLN A 258 -8.86 10.95 1.14
C GLN A 258 -8.37 10.49 -0.25
N ASN A 259 -7.12 10.05 -0.36
CA ASN A 259 -6.51 9.59 -1.61
C ASN A 259 -6.58 10.61 -2.76
N GLU A 260 -6.52 11.91 -2.45
CA GLU A 260 -6.59 12.97 -3.47
C GLU A 260 -5.47 12.85 -4.52
N GLY A 261 -4.30 12.36 -4.14
CA GLY A 261 -3.21 12.10 -5.08
C GLY A 261 -3.55 11.00 -6.10
N GLY A 262 -4.31 9.98 -5.69
CA GLY A 262 -4.82 8.96 -6.60
C GLY A 262 -5.82 9.54 -7.60
N LYS A 263 -6.75 10.38 -7.14
CA LYS A 263 -7.71 11.10 -7.97
C LYS A 263 -7.00 12.02 -8.97
N ILE A 264 -5.99 12.76 -8.53
CA ILE A 264 -5.13 13.58 -9.39
C ILE A 264 -4.46 12.72 -10.46
N LEU A 265 -3.87 11.58 -10.12
CA LEU A 265 -3.26 10.70 -11.13
C LEU A 265 -4.27 10.20 -12.17
N MET A 266 -5.50 9.87 -11.75
CA MET A 266 -6.57 9.47 -12.69
C MET A 266 -7.03 10.64 -13.57
N LYS A 267 -7.10 11.86 -13.03
CA LYS A 267 -7.35 13.09 -13.80
C LYS A 267 -6.26 13.35 -14.83
N ILE A 268 -4.99 13.26 -14.43
CA ILE A 268 -3.84 13.42 -15.33
C ILE A 268 -3.85 12.32 -16.40
N ARG A 269 -4.18 11.08 -16.05
CA ARG A 269 -4.34 9.98 -17.00
C ARG A 269 -5.37 10.32 -18.09
N GLN A 270 -6.51 10.88 -17.71
CA GLN A 270 -7.54 11.30 -18.66
C GLN A 270 -7.01 12.38 -19.61
N GLN A 271 -6.34 13.40 -19.09
CA GLN A 271 -5.71 14.47 -19.89
C GLN A 271 -4.65 13.93 -20.85
N LEU A 272 -3.80 13.01 -20.39
CA LEU A 272 -2.75 12.45 -21.23
C LEU A 272 -3.32 11.54 -22.31
N LYS A 273 -4.41 10.82 -22.04
CA LYS A 273 -5.04 9.90 -22.99
C LYS A 273 -5.53 10.61 -24.25
N GLU A 274 -5.99 11.86 -24.15
CA GLU A 274 -6.46 12.65 -25.30
C GLU A 274 -5.34 12.99 -26.30
N GLY A 275 -4.12 13.21 -25.81
CA GLY A 275 -2.95 13.51 -26.64
C GLY A 275 -1.97 12.34 -26.80
N HIS A 276 -2.33 11.14 -26.33
CA HIS A 276 -1.44 9.99 -26.33
C HIS A 276 -1.54 9.22 -27.64
N SER A 277 -0.39 9.01 -28.28
CA SER A 277 -0.23 8.08 -29.38
C SER A 277 1.02 7.24 -29.13
N TRP A 278 0.96 5.95 -29.41
CA TRP A 278 2.14 5.09 -29.41
C TRP A 278 3.06 5.45 -30.56
N LEU A 279 4.38 5.41 -30.35
CA LEU A 279 5.37 5.59 -31.42
C LEU A 279 5.42 4.37 -32.36
N GLY A 280 4.91 3.23 -31.91
CA GLY A 280 4.82 1.98 -32.67
C GLY A 280 4.44 0.80 -31.77
N PRO A 281 4.24 -0.40 -32.35
CA PRO A 281 3.80 -1.59 -31.60
C PRO A 281 4.81 -2.04 -30.54
N TYR A 282 6.11 -1.78 -30.77
CA TYR A 282 7.16 -2.13 -29.81
C TYR A 282 7.05 -1.37 -28.48
N GLU A 283 6.73 -0.08 -28.53
CA GLU A 283 6.59 0.75 -27.31
C GLU A 283 5.39 0.28 -26.47
N GLU A 284 4.30 -0.10 -27.13
CA GLU A 284 3.12 -0.64 -26.48
C GLU A 284 3.40 -1.99 -25.83
N GLU A 285 4.09 -2.90 -26.54
CA GLU A 285 4.48 -4.21 -26.01
C GLU A 285 5.44 -4.09 -24.81
N GLU A 286 6.44 -3.21 -24.88
CA GLU A 286 7.35 -2.95 -23.76
C GLU A 286 6.60 -2.38 -22.55
N THR A 287 5.69 -1.43 -22.79
CA THR A 287 4.86 -0.85 -21.73
C THR A 287 3.98 -1.93 -21.10
N GLN A 288 3.35 -2.78 -21.90
CA GLN A 288 2.52 -3.88 -21.43
C GLN A 288 3.34 -4.90 -20.63
N LYS A 289 4.55 -5.25 -21.09
CA LYS A 289 5.46 -6.15 -20.36
C LYS A 289 5.83 -5.56 -19.01
N LYS A 290 6.25 -4.29 -18.98
CA LYS A 290 6.60 -3.58 -17.75
C LYS A 290 5.41 -3.46 -16.80
N PHE A 291 4.22 -3.18 -17.33
CA PHE A 291 2.99 -3.14 -16.55
C PHE A 291 2.69 -4.50 -15.89
N ARG A 292 2.80 -5.61 -16.63
CA ARG A 292 2.65 -6.97 -16.07
C ARG A 292 3.69 -7.28 -15.00
N GLU A 293 4.94 -6.89 -15.21
CA GLU A 293 6.00 -7.03 -14.21
C GLU A 293 5.68 -6.23 -12.94
N LEU A 294 5.25 -4.97 -13.08
CA LEU A 294 4.84 -4.14 -11.96
C LEU A 294 3.64 -4.74 -11.23
N GLN A 295 2.60 -5.22 -11.92
CA GLN A 295 1.50 -5.96 -11.28
C GLN A 295 1.99 -7.16 -10.48
N ARG A 296 3.01 -7.87 -10.97
CA ARG A 296 3.58 -9.04 -10.31
C ARG A 296 4.51 -8.70 -9.15
N PHE A 297 5.17 -7.56 -9.10
CA PHE A 297 6.21 -7.31 -8.09
C PHE A 297 5.98 -6.05 -7.23
N VAL A 298 5.27 -5.06 -7.76
CA VAL A 298 5.14 -3.71 -7.16
C VAL A 298 3.68 -3.33 -6.85
N TRP A 299 2.71 -3.76 -7.66
CA TRP A 299 1.29 -3.42 -7.59
C TRP A 299 0.40 -4.63 -7.32
N ARG A 300 0.91 -5.65 -6.62
CA ARG A 300 0.09 -6.83 -6.30
C ARG A 300 -1.13 -6.43 -5.47
N ARG A 301 -2.31 -6.78 -5.98
CA ARG A 301 -3.39 -7.28 -5.15
C ARG A 301 -2.93 -8.60 -4.53
N ILE A 302 -2.61 -8.60 -3.24
CA ILE A 302 -2.55 -9.85 -2.48
C ILE A 302 -4.00 -10.24 -2.24
N ASP A 303 -4.59 -10.94 -3.21
CA ASP A 303 -5.82 -11.69 -2.97
C ASP A 303 -5.47 -12.85 -2.02
N PRO A 304 -5.93 -12.86 -0.76
CA PRO A 304 -5.64 -13.95 0.16
C PRO A 304 -6.16 -15.29 -0.36
N ALA A 305 -7.19 -15.28 -1.22
CA ALA A 305 -7.84 -16.48 -1.73
C ALA A 305 -7.00 -17.25 -2.76
N LYS A 306 -5.98 -16.63 -3.37
CA LYS A 306 -5.12 -17.30 -4.38
C LYS A 306 -3.83 -17.90 -3.81
N ARG A 307 -3.60 -17.86 -2.49
CA ARG A 307 -2.45 -18.54 -1.85
C ARG A 307 -2.74 -19.99 -1.43
N ILE A 308 -3.98 -20.47 -1.56
CA ILE A 308 -4.36 -21.85 -1.24
C ILE A 308 -4.67 -22.59 -2.55
N GLN A 309 -3.65 -22.78 -3.38
CA GLN A 309 -3.60 -23.85 -4.39
C GLN A 309 -2.15 -24.00 -4.87
N ILE A 310 -1.24 -24.25 -3.93
CA ILE A 310 -0.03 -25.00 -4.23
C ILE A 310 -0.30 -26.36 -3.62
N GLY A 311 -0.75 -27.29 -4.46
CA GLY A 311 -0.90 -28.70 -4.09
C GLY A 311 0.42 -29.27 -3.56
N PRO A 312 0.37 -30.34 -2.75
CA PRO A 312 1.55 -30.83 -2.05
C PRO A 312 2.59 -31.33 -3.06
N VAL A 313 3.71 -30.62 -3.16
CA VAL A 313 4.92 -31.11 -3.81
C VAL A 313 5.46 -32.22 -2.92
N GLY A 314 5.17 -33.47 -3.30
CA GLY A 314 5.63 -34.66 -2.62
C GLY A 314 7.16 -34.69 -2.55
N ARG A 315 7.70 -34.47 -1.34
CA ARG A 315 9.05 -34.91 -0.99
C ARG A 315 9.01 -36.42 -0.75
N GLY A 316 9.38 -37.19 -1.76
CA GLY A 316 9.71 -38.60 -1.60
C GLY A 316 11.03 -38.74 -0.82
N VAL A 317 10.94 -39.15 0.44
CA VAL A 317 12.06 -39.68 1.21
C VAL A 317 11.96 -41.21 1.14
N PRO A 318 13.02 -41.94 0.75
CA PRO A 318 12.94 -43.38 0.58
C PRO A 318 13.03 -44.08 1.95
N VAL A 319 11.97 -44.79 2.33
CA VAL A 319 12.03 -45.72 3.47
C VAL A 319 12.28 -47.12 2.91
N ARG A 320 13.47 -47.65 3.21
CA ARG A 320 13.91 -49.00 2.89
C ARG A 320 13.58 -49.92 4.07
N GLY A 321 12.84 -51.01 3.82
CA GLY A 321 13.05 -52.29 4.49
C GLY A 321 11.92 -52.88 5.34
N ARG A 322 11.23 -53.90 4.81
CA ARG A 322 11.22 -55.33 5.25
C ARG A 322 10.09 -56.08 4.51
N HIS A 323 10.45 -57.09 3.69
CA HIS A 323 10.24 -58.55 3.90
C HIS A 323 8.75 -58.95 4.00
N MET A 324 8.16 -59.86 3.21
CA MET A 324 8.59 -61.17 2.72
C MET A 324 7.68 -61.61 1.54
N GLY A 325 8.20 -62.42 0.61
CA GLY A 325 7.42 -63.10 -0.43
C GLY A 325 8.31 -63.84 -1.43
N MET A 326 8.67 -65.07 -1.08
CA MET A 326 9.55 -66.05 -1.76
C MET A 326 8.85 -66.74 -2.98
N PRO A 327 9.54 -67.56 -3.81
CA PRO A 327 9.67 -67.39 -5.27
C PRO A 327 9.01 -68.52 -6.09
N PRO A 328 9.35 -68.72 -7.39
CA PRO A 328 10.46 -69.65 -7.67
C PRO A 328 11.40 -69.33 -8.85
N ARG A 329 12.54 -70.03 -8.73
CA ARG A 329 13.76 -70.18 -9.54
C ARG A 329 13.60 -70.42 -11.05
N ARG A 330 14.58 -69.90 -11.81
CA ARG A 330 15.35 -70.67 -12.84
C ARG A 330 16.71 -69.99 -13.12
N ALA A 331 17.73 -70.80 -13.30
CA ALA A 331 19.13 -70.49 -13.66
C ALA A 331 19.63 -71.68 -14.55
N PRO A 332 20.88 -71.76 -15.05
CA PRO A 332 21.84 -70.75 -15.56
C PRO A 332 22.52 -71.20 -16.89
N GLY A 333 23.52 -70.44 -17.38
CA GLY A 333 24.60 -70.87 -18.30
C GLY A 333 25.04 -69.70 -19.18
N GLY A 334 26.30 -69.26 -19.31
CA GLY A 334 27.60 -69.89 -19.11
C GLY A 334 28.32 -69.95 -20.46
N GLY A 335 29.47 -69.28 -20.64
CA GLY A 335 30.36 -69.56 -21.78
C GLY A 335 31.13 -68.37 -22.37
N SER A 336 32.43 -68.31 -22.03
CA SER A 336 33.49 -67.54 -22.68
C SER A 336 33.68 -67.88 -24.17
N ARG A 337 34.22 -66.95 -24.97
CA ARG A 337 35.38 -67.21 -25.84
C ARG A 337 35.99 -65.94 -26.43
N VAL A 338 37.27 -66.06 -26.69
CA VAL A 338 38.30 -65.08 -27.04
C VAL A 338 38.80 -65.40 -28.47
N ASN A 339 39.43 -64.41 -29.11
CA ASN A 339 40.46 -64.45 -30.18
C ASN A 339 40.12 -64.06 -31.65
N HIS A 340 40.71 -62.91 -32.03
CA HIS A 340 41.82 -62.71 -32.99
C HIS A 340 41.62 -62.30 -34.47
N TYR A 341 42.60 -61.46 -34.89
CA TYR A 341 43.10 -61.09 -36.23
C TYR A 341 42.26 -60.09 -37.05
N SER A 342 42.82 -59.26 -37.94
CA SER A 342 44.06 -58.48 -38.10
C SER A 342 43.90 -57.73 -39.44
N ALA A 343 44.59 -56.61 -39.60
CA ALA A 343 45.07 -56.04 -40.88
C ALA A 343 44.07 -55.42 -41.90
N ALA A 344 44.27 -54.11 -42.09
CA ALA A 344 44.82 -53.48 -43.30
C ALA A 344 43.90 -52.83 -44.38
N ILE A 345 44.15 -51.52 -44.56
CA ILE A 345 44.33 -50.76 -45.82
C ILE A 345 43.09 -50.61 -46.74
N THR A 346 42.59 -49.39 -46.94
CA THR A 346 42.85 -48.49 -48.11
C THR A 346 41.82 -47.32 -48.10
N GLN A 347 42.29 -46.08 -48.17
CA GLN A 347 41.55 -44.93 -48.75
C GLN A 347 41.59 -45.05 -50.30
N PRO A 348 40.79 -44.36 -51.16
CA PRO A 348 40.60 -42.90 -51.06
C PRO A 348 39.37 -42.24 -51.77
N ILE A 349 39.31 -40.91 -51.59
CA ILE A 349 38.88 -39.83 -52.51
C ILE A 349 37.42 -39.78 -53.04
N GLY A 350 36.84 -38.58 -52.94
CA GLY A 350 35.76 -38.13 -53.82
C GLY A 350 35.10 -36.82 -53.39
N GLN A 351 35.77 -35.68 -53.58
CA GLN A 351 35.13 -34.35 -53.64
C GLN A 351 34.62 -34.07 -55.06
N HIS A 352 33.44 -33.48 -55.17
CA HIS A 352 32.92 -32.63 -56.25
C HIS A 352 31.53 -32.16 -55.76
N SER A 353 31.11 -30.89 -55.76
CA SER A 353 31.70 -29.60 -56.18
C SER A 353 31.15 -28.50 -55.28
#